data_AF-A0A2L2Z383-F1
#
_entry.id   AF-A0A2L2Z383-F1
#
_cell.length_a   1.000
_cell.length_b   1.000
_cell.length_c   1.000
_cell.angle_alpha   90.00
_cell.angle_beta   90.00
_cell.angle_gamma   90.00
#
_symmetry.space_group_name_H-M   'P 1'
#
loop_
_entity.id
_entity.type
_entity.pdbx_description
1 polymer ?
#
loop_
_entity_poly.entity_id
_entity_poly.type
_entity_poly.pdbx_seq_one_letter_code
_entity_poly.pdbx_strand_id
1 'polypeptide(L)'
;IKPDGVQRNQVGKIISRFEENGFKLVAMKFMQASLGLLENHYAELSSLPFFPGFVQYMLIGPVVHFVWECDIGVKSGCDTFVATNPLMSSP
;
A
#
# COMPACT_ATOMS: atom_id res chain seq x y z
N ILE A 1 2.42 -2.14 -0.25
CA ILE A 1 3.50 -1.39 -0.92
C ILE A 1 3.44 -1.67 -2.42
N LYS A 2 3.27 -0.60 -3.21
CA LYS A 2 3.16 -0.61 -4.67
C LYS A 2 4.52 -0.92 -5.33
N PRO A 3 4.55 -1.24 -6.65
CA PRO A 3 5.78 -1.66 -7.31
C PRO A 3 6.94 -0.66 -7.21
N ASP A 4 6.64 0.64 -7.24
CA ASP A 4 7.62 1.72 -7.09
C ASP A 4 8.31 1.72 -5.72
N GLY A 5 7.55 1.50 -4.64
CA GLY A 5 8.09 1.43 -3.28
C GLY A 5 8.96 0.19 -3.09
N VAL A 6 8.62 -0.92 -3.77
CA VAL A 6 9.46 -2.13 -3.80
C VAL A 6 10.77 -1.85 -4.55
N GLN A 7 10.71 -1.28 -5.75
CA GLN A 7 11.89 -0.93 -6.55
C GLN A 7 12.83 0.06 -5.85
N ARG A 8 12.27 0.97 -5.03
CA ARG A 8 13.04 1.96 -4.25
C ARG A 8 13.54 1.44 -2.90
N ASN A 9 13.47 0.12 -2.66
CA ASN A 9 13.88 -0.53 -1.42
C ASN A 9 13.24 0.08 -0.15
N GLN A 10 11.97 0.53 -0.24
CA GLN A 10 11.27 1.18 0.87
C GLN A 10 10.58 0.19 1.81
N VAL A 11 10.62 -1.11 1.51
CA VAL A 11 9.91 -2.15 2.26
C VAL A 11 10.29 -2.14 3.75
N GLY A 12 11.59 -2.22 4.06
CA GLY A 12 12.05 -2.21 5.45
C GLY A 12 11.70 -0.92 6.19
N LYS A 13 11.91 0.24 5.54
CA LYS A 13 11.60 1.56 6.13
C LYS A 13 10.13 1.70 6.49
N ILE A 14 9.24 1.20 5.62
CA ILE A 14 7.80 1.24 5.86
C ILE A 14 7.43 0.32 7.01
N ILE A 15 7.98 -0.91 7.06
CA ILE A 15 7.77 -1.84 8.18
C ILE A 15 8.17 -1.18 9.50
N SER A 16 9.40 -0.64 9.58
CA SER A 16 9.90 0.02 10.79
C SER A 16 8.98 1.15 11.24
N ARG A 17 8.48 1.97 10.32
CA ARG A 17 7.54 3.05 10.66
C ARG A 17 6.24 2.52 11.29
N PHE A 18 5.70 1.40 10.80
CA PHE A 18 4.50 0.81 11.40
C PHE A 18 4.80 0.22 12.78
N GLU A 19 5.91 -0.50 12.93
CA GLU A 19 6.31 -1.11 14.21
C GLU A 19 6.61 -0.05 15.29
N GLU A 20 7.29 1.04 14.94
CA GLU A 20 7.58 2.17 15.84
C GLU A 20 6.31 2.88 16.32
N ASN A 21 5.24 2.84 15.52
CA ASN A 21 3.93 3.39 15.88
C ASN A 21 3.04 2.39 16.62
N GLY A 22 3.56 1.23 17.03
CA GLY A 22 2.82 0.24 17.82
C GLY A 22 1.94 -0.69 17.01
N PHE A 23 2.11 -0.75 15.69
CA PHE A 23 1.46 -1.77 14.86
C PHE A 23 2.28 -3.06 14.87
N LYS A 24 1.59 -4.19 14.99
CA LYS A 24 2.18 -5.51 14.92
C LYS A 24 1.96 -6.12 13.54
N LEU A 25 3.04 -6.53 12.87
CA LEU A 25 2.96 -7.24 11.60
C LEU A 25 2.46 -8.67 11.82
N VAL A 26 1.28 -9.02 11.31
CA VAL A 26 0.70 -10.37 11.47
C VAL A 26 0.82 -11.22 10.21
N ALA A 27 0.88 -10.60 9.04
CA ALA A 27 1.14 -11.32 7.79
C ALA A 27 1.81 -10.40 6.76
N MET A 28 2.69 -10.98 5.94
CA MET A 28 3.31 -10.31 4.80
C MET A 28 3.35 -11.25 3.60
N LYS A 29 3.11 -10.72 2.40
CA LYS A 29 3.24 -11.49 1.16
C LYS A 29 3.86 -10.64 0.05
N PHE A 30 5.01 -11.09 -0.45
CA PHE A 30 5.61 -10.61 -1.68
C PHE A 30 5.02 -11.39 -2.86
N MET A 31 4.45 -10.71 -3.85
CA MET A 31 3.91 -11.38 -5.03
C MET A 31 3.83 -10.47 -6.25
N GLN A 32 3.91 -11.09 -7.43
CA GLN A 32 3.44 -10.46 -8.66
C GLN A 32 1.92 -10.63 -8.74
N ALA A 33 1.18 -9.52 -8.81
CA ALA A 33 -0.27 -9.56 -8.96
C ALA A 33 -0.66 -9.87 -10.42
N SER A 34 -1.74 -10.63 -10.61
CA SER A 34 -2.33 -10.86 -11.93
C SER A 34 -3.28 -9.71 -12.29
N LEU A 35 -3.52 -9.53 -13.59
CA LEU A 35 -4.45 -8.50 -14.10
C LEU A 35 -5.83 -8.63 -13.45
N GLY A 36 -6.44 -9.81 -13.51
CA GLY A 36 -7.77 -10.04 -12.93
C GLY A 36 -7.81 -9.82 -11.41
N LEU A 37 -6.73 -10.10 -10.69
CA LEU A 37 -6.67 -9.79 -9.26
C LEU A 37 -6.70 -8.28 -9.01
N LEU A 38 -5.95 -7.49 -9.79
CA LEU A 38 -5.91 -6.04 -9.66
C LEU A 38 -7.23 -5.38 -10.08
N GLU A 39 -7.83 -5.84 -11.17
CA GLU A 39 -9.12 -5.35 -11.64
C GLU A 39 -10.23 -5.63 -10.62
N ASN A 40 -10.24 -6.82 -10.02
CA ASN A 40 -11.17 -7.16 -8.94
C ASN A 40 -10.91 -6.33 -7.67
N HIS A 41 -9.63 -6.18 -7.29
CA HIS A 41 -9.26 -5.44 -6.08
C HIS A 41 -9.61 -3.95 -6.17
N TYR A 42 -9.54 -3.36 -7.37
CA TYR A 42 -9.84 -1.95 -7.63
C TYR A 42 -11.12 -1.74 -8.44
N ALA A 43 -12.06 -2.69 -8.39
CA ALA A 43 -13.27 -2.66 -9.23
C ALA A 43 -14.08 -1.36 -9.08
N GLU A 44 -14.08 -0.75 -7.89
CA GLU A 44 -14.74 0.53 -7.61
C GLU A 44 -14.17 1.71 -8.42
N LEU A 45 -12.89 1.63 -8.80
CA LEU A 45 -12.20 2.66 -9.58
C LEU A 45 -12.38 2.48 -11.09
N SER A 46 -13.05 1.40 -11.53
CA SER A 46 -13.13 1.01 -12.94
C SER A 46 -13.84 2.04 -13.84
N SER A 47 -14.69 2.88 -13.26
CA SER A 47 -15.38 3.98 -13.96
C SER A 47 -14.50 5.21 -14.20
N LEU A 48 -13.32 5.30 -13.55
CA LEU A 48 -12.45 6.46 -13.63
C LEU A 48 -11.55 6.40 -14.88
N PRO A 49 -11.32 7.53 -15.58
CA PRO A 49 -10.59 7.53 -16.85
C PRO A 49 -9.13 7.10 -16.73
N PHE A 50 -8.53 7.20 -15.53
CA PHE A 50 -7.15 6.79 -15.29
C PHE A 50 -7.00 5.29 -14.94
N PHE A 51 -8.10 4.56 -14.76
CA PHE A 51 -8.08 3.19 -14.26
C PHE A 51 -7.25 2.22 -15.11
N PRO A 52 -7.37 2.20 -16.46
CA PRO A 52 -6.57 1.28 -17.28
C PRO A 52 -5.05 1.53 -17.11
N GLY A 53 -4.64 2.79 -17.07
CA GLY A 53 -3.24 3.17 -16.85
C GLY A 53 -2.76 2.82 -15.44
N PHE A 54 -3.63 2.97 -14.44
CA PHE A 54 -3.33 2.57 -13.06
C PHE A 54 -3.13 1.07 -12.90
N VAL A 55 -3.99 0.25 -13.52
CA VAL A 55 -3.85 -1.21 -13.50
C VAL A 55 -2.57 -1.64 -14.20
N GLN A 56 -2.24 -1.05 -15.35
CA GLN A 56 -0.95 -1.31 -16.02
C GLN A 56 0.24 -0.94 -15.15
N TYR A 57 0.19 0.22 -14.48
CA TYR A 57 1.23 0.65 -13.55
C TYR A 57 1.44 -0.38 -12.41
N MET A 58 0.37 -0.93 -11.86
CA MET A 58 0.45 -1.96 -10.81
C MET A 58 1.01 -3.30 -11.32
N LEU A 59 0.94 -3.57 -12.63
CA LEU A 59 1.48 -4.79 -13.26
C LEU A 59 2.98 -4.73 -13.57
N ILE A 60 3.60 -3.54 -13.55
CA ILE A 60 5.02 -3.36 -13.94
C ILE A 60 5.98 -4.13 -13.04
N GLY A 61 5.58 -4.45 -11.80
CA GLY A 61 6.44 -5.18 -10.89
C GLY A 61 5.71 -5.78 -9.69
N PRO A 62 6.47 -6.43 -8.80
CA PRO A 62 5.90 -7.11 -7.66
C PRO A 62 5.44 -6.11 -6.60
N VAL A 63 4.49 -6.54 -5.80
CA VAL A 63 3.94 -5.78 -4.68
C VAL A 63 4.17 -6.53 -3.38
N VAL A 64 4.23 -5.79 -2.28
CA VAL A 64 4.25 -6.37 -0.93
C VAL A 64 2.98 -6.00 -0.20
N HIS A 65 2.22 -7.01 0.19
CA HIS A 65 1.03 -6.88 1.01
C HIS A 65 1.40 -7.08 2.48
N PHE A 66 0.73 -6.33 3.36
CA PHE A 66 0.90 -6.40 4.79
C PHE A 66 -0.47 -6.50 5.44
N VAL A 67 -0.53 -7.21 6.55
CA VAL A 67 -1.66 -7.18 7.48
C VAL A 67 -1.09 -6.73 8.82
N TRP A 68 -1.66 -5.66 9.34
CA TRP A 68 -1.24 -5.03 10.60
C TRP A 68 -2.34 -5.17 11.65
N GLU A 69 -1.94 -5.53 12.85
CA GLU A 69 -2.77 -5.54 14.05
C GLU A 69 -2.38 -4.35 14.94
N CYS A 70 -3.33 -3.63 15.51
CA CYS A 70 -3.06 -2.55 16.46
C CYS A 70 -4.19 -2.41 17.48
N ASP A 71 -3.84 -1.90 18.66
CA ASP A 71 -4.80 -1.55 19.68
C ASP A 71 -5.62 -0.30 19.29
N ILE A 72 -6.83 -0.19 19.84
CA ILE A 72 -7.77 0.90 19.52
C ILE A 72 -7.14 2.30 19.77
N GLY A 73 -6.24 2.42 20.75
CA GLY A 73 -5.53 3.67 21.04
C GLY A 73 -4.50 4.09 19.97
N VAL A 74 -3.98 3.15 19.19
CA VAL A 74 -2.98 3.39 18.13
C VAL A 74 -3.62 3.85 16.81
N LYS A 75 -4.90 3.49 16.57
CA LYS A 75 -5.64 3.88 15.35
C LYS A 75 -5.65 5.39 15.07
N SER A 76 -5.60 6.23 16.10
CA SER A 76 -5.51 7.69 15.95
C SER A 76 -4.30 8.16 15.13
N GLY A 77 -3.25 7.34 15.02
CA GLY A 77 -2.07 7.66 14.20
C GLY A 77 -2.24 7.35 12.71
N CYS A 78 -3.24 6.54 12.31
CA CYS A 78 -3.45 6.11 10.92
C CYS A 78 -3.76 7.27 9.96
N ASP A 79 -4.40 8.33 10.45
CA ASP A 79 -4.82 9.47 9.64
C ASP A 79 -3.63 10.23 9.02
N THR A 80 -2.45 10.14 9.63
CA THR A 80 -1.21 10.78 9.15
C THR A 80 -0.69 10.19 7.83
N PHE A 81 -1.12 8.98 7.45
CA PHE A 81 -0.46 8.20 6.39
C PHE A 81 -1.22 8.14 5.06
N VAL A 82 -2.41 8.75 4.98
CA VAL A 82 -3.34 8.57 3.83
C VAL A 82 -3.53 9.87 3.04
N ALA A 83 -2.45 10.58 2.74
CA ALA A 83 -2.50 11.59 1.68
C ALA A 83 -2.28 10.90 0.32
N THR A 84 -3.31 10.81 -0.52
CA THR A 84 -3.22 10.26 -1.88
C THR A 84 -2.21 11.02 -2.76
N ASN A 85 -1.97 12.30 -2.44
CA ASN A 85 -0.93 13.11 -3.06
C ASN A 85 0.29 13.20 -2.11
N PRO A 86 1.48 12.73 -2.51
CA PRO A 86 2.68 12.78 -1.67
C PRO A 86 3.10 14.20 -1.26
N LEU A 87 2.73 15.23 -2.03
CA LEU A 87 2.98 16.64 -1.68
C LEU A 87 2.12 17.14 -0.52
N MET A 88 1.03 16.44 -0.22
CA MET A 88 0.09 16.76 0.86
C MET A 88 0.32 15.89 2.10
N SER A 89 1.34 15.02 2.09
CA SER A 89 1.69 14.19 3.24
C SER A 89 2.37 15.04 4.31
N SER A 90 1.96 14.88 5.57
CA SER A 90 2.72 15.38 6.71
C SER A 90 4.11 14.70 6.74
N PRO A 91 5.17 15.44 7.16
CA PRO A 91 6.54 14.91 7.22
C PRO A 91 6.68 13.70 8.14
#